data_AF-A0AAW4G5A6-F1
#
_entry.id   AF-A0AAW4G5A6-F1
#
_cell.length_a   1.000
_cell.length_b   1.000
_cell.length_c   1.000
_cell.angle_alpha   90.00
_cell.angle_beta   90.00
_cell.angle_gamma   90.00
#
_symmetry.space_group_name_H-M   'P 1'
#
loop_
_entity.id
_entity.type
_entity.pdbx_description
1 polymer ?
#
loop_
_entity_poly.entity_id
_entity_poly.type
_entity_poly.pdbx_seq_one_letter_code
_entity_poly.pdbx_strand_id
1 'polypeptide(L)'
;MGKTPPKNVWAAGAVVWRPSPSGSTAMEDVEIAVVHRPRYDDWTIPKGKGEPGETLVDTAVREIAEETGQHVVLGRHLGDVHYDVDAGRKHVRYWSARGSDAGFTPDDEVDELRWLTVEKARELLSHELDRQVLREFTRLPADLHTLLLVRHAKAGRRSQYKGDDRLRPLDAVGRTQAVALVPLLLAFGARRVHAADRVRCEQTLEPLRARLEVEARSEPDLSEEVYRANPAAAQRRIRELASEMPDTPAVCSQGKVIPPLMEWWAAQDGITLPKASNRKGSVWVCSLHDGRLVAADHIASPLPPD
;
A
#
# COMPACT_ATOMS: atom_id res chain seq x y z
N MET A 1 24.44 -31.03 17.68
CA MET A 1 23.98 -30.63 16.33
C MET A 1 23.07 -29.43 16.51
N GLY A 2 23.56 -28.22 16.18
CA GLY A 2 22.74 -27.02 16.24
C GLY A 2 21.65 -27.11 15.18
N LYS A 3 20.38 -27.15 15.59
CA LYS A 3 19.25 -27.06 14.65
C LYS A 3 19.38 -25.72 13.92
N THR A 4 19.58 -25.77 12.61
CA THR A 4 19.47 -24.60 11.74
C THR A 4 18.12 -23.94 12.05
N PRO A 5 18.06 -22.63 12.36
CA PRO A 5 16.79 -21.98 12.64
C PRO A 5 15.87 -22.14 11.42
N PRO A 6 14.56 -22.35 11.62
CA PRO A 6 13.62 -22.48 10.53
C PRO A 6 13.69 -21.24 9.63
N LYS A 7 13.72 -21.44 8.30
CA LYS A 7 13.73 -20.32 7.36
C LYS A 7 12.34 -19.67 7.38
N ASN A 8 12.27 -18.36 7.59
CA ASN A 8 11.02 -17.62 7.42
C ASN A 8 10.67 -17.61 5.93
N VAL A 9 9.43 -17.99 5.60
CA VAL A 9 8.89 -17.90 4.25
C VAL A 9 7.97 -16.69 4.19
N TRP A 10 8.35 -15.68 3.42
CA TRP A 10 7.56 -14.47 3.22
C TRP A 10 6.64 -14.62 2.00
N ALA A 11 5.39 -14.24 2.17
CA ALA A 11 4.34 -14.37 1.18
C ALA A 11 3.38 -13.17 1.27
N ALA A 12 2.65 -12.95 0.19
CA ALA A 12 1.71 -11.86 0.09
C ALA A 12 0.51 -12.25 -0.77
N GLY A 13 -0.64 -11.63 -0.51
CA GLY A 13 -1.87 -11.86 -1.25
C GLY A 13 -2.88 -10.74 -1.03
N ALA A 14 -4.10 -10.91 -1.52
CA ALA A 14 -5.16 -9.94 -1.30
C ALA A 14 -6.56 -10.53 -1.38
N VAL A 15 -7.48 -9.90 -0.65
CA VAL A 15 -8.91 -10.01 -0.95
C VAL A 15 -9.16 -9.18 -2.21
N VAL A 16 -9.16 -9.86 -3.35
CA VAL A 16 -9.45 -9.25 -4.65
C VAL A 16 -10.97 -9.11 -4.77
N TRP A 17 -11.44 -7.89 -4.97
CA TRP A 17 -12.85 -7.57 -5.11
C TRP A 17 -13.14 -6.77 -6.37
N ARG A 18 -14.37 -6.85 -6.87
CA ARG A 18 -14.90 -5.99 -7.92
C ARG A 18 -16.31 -5.51 -7.56
N PRO A 19 -16.77 -4.36 -8.11
CA PRO A 19 -18.18 -3.99 -8.04
C PRO A 19 -19.05 -5.10 -8.61
N SER A 20 -20.30 -5.17 -8.17
CA SER A 20 -21.27 -6.09 -8.77
C SER A 20 -21.46 -5.79 -10.27
N PRO A 21 -22.09 -6.70 -11.05
CA PRO A 21 -22.45 -6.42 -12.43
C PRO A 21 -23.34 -5.18 -12.64
N SER A 22 -24.07 -4.73 -11.60
CA SER A 22 -24.84 -3.47 -11.63
C SER A 22 -24.00 -2.23 -11.31
N GLY A 23 -22.71 -2.40 -10.99
CA GLY A 23 -21.78 -1.34 -10.62
C GLY A 23 -21.82 -0.97 -9.13
N SER A 24 -22.57 -1.71 -8.30
CA SER A 24 -22.66 -1.43 -6.86
C SER A 24 -21.34 -1.77 -6.16
N THR A 25 -20.92 -0.88 -5.26
CA THR A 25 -19.78 -1.08 -4.35
C THR A 25 -20.22 -1.28 -2.90
N ALA A 26 -21.53 -1.48 -2.67
CA ALA A 26 -22.05 -1.87 -1.38
C ALA A 26 -21.49 -3.25 -0.98
N MET A 27 -21.22 -3.45 0.30
CA MET A 27 -20.49 -4.64 0.78
C MET A 27 -21.23 -5.95 0.52
N GLU A 28 -22.56 -5.91 0.53
CA GLU A 28 -23.45 -7.01 0.20
C GLU A 28 -23.43 -7.40 -1.29
N ASP A 29 -23.03 -6.47 -2.15
CA ASP A 29 -23.11 -6.61 -3.61
C ASP A 29 -21.74 -6.91 -4.24
N VAL A 30 -20.64 -6.47 -3.63
CA VAL A 30 -19.30 -6.72 -4.19
C VAL A 30 -19.00 -8.20 -4.31
N GLU A 31 -18.28 -8.55 -5.36
CA GLU A 31 -17.82 -9.91 -5.60
C GLU A 31 -16.35 -10.05 -5.22
N ILE A 32 -16.02 -11.15 -4.56
CA ILE A 32 -14.68 -11.54 -4.09
C ILE A 32 -14.19 -12.69 -4.95
N ALA A 33 -12.95 -12.60 -5.43
CA ALA A 33 -12.29 -13.72 -6.10
C ALA A 33 -11.79 -14.73 -5.07
N VAL A 34 -12.18 -15.99 -5.24
CA VAL A 34 -11.68 -17.15 -4.50
C VAL A 34 -11.13 -18.16 -5.50
N VAL A 35 -9.94 -18.69 -5.22
CA VAL A 35 -9.23 -19.62 -6.10
C VAL A 35 -9.22 -21.02 -5.53
N HIS A 36 -9.39 -22.02 -6.39
CA HIS A 36 -9.26 -23.44 -6.07
C HIS A 36 -7.85 -23.92 -6.41
N ARG A 37 -7.27 -24.78 -5.57
CA ARG A 37 -5.94 -25.35 -5.78
C ARG A 37 -6.02 -26.88 -5.84
N PRO A 38 -5.84 -27.50 -7.01
CA PRO A 38 -6.07 -28.94 -7.20
C PRO A 38 -5.11 -29.79 -6.38
N ARG A 39 -3.90 -29.29 -6.09
CA ARG A 39 -2.90 -29.96 -5.25
C ARG A 39 -3.41 -30.26 -3.82
N TYR A 40 -4.26 -29.40 -3.29
CA TYR A 40 -4.75 -29.48 -1.91
C TYR A 40 -6.26 -29.72 -1.81
N ASP A 41 -6.98 -29.62 -2.94
CA ASP A 41 -8.44 -29.67 -3.01
C ASP A 41 -9.07 -28.63 -2.06
N ASP A 42 -8.56 -27.40 -2.11
CA ASP A 42 -8.97 -26.32 -1.22
C ASP A 42 -9.28 -25.00 -1.94
N TRP A 43 -10.11 -24.18 -1.30
CA TRP A 43 -10.52 -22.86 -1.75
C TRP A 43 -9.91 -21.80 -0.84
N THR A 44 -9.16 -20.86 -1.43
CA THR A 44 -8.36 -19.91 -0.66
C THR A 44 -8.42 -18.50 -1.24
N ILE A 45 -8.00 -17.52 -0.43
CA ILE A 45 -7.70 -16.17 -0.92
C ILE A 45 -6.37 -16.24 -1.70
N PRO A 46 -6.28 -15.60 -2.89
CA PRO A 46 -5.09 -15.65 -3.72
C PRO A 46 -3.87 -15.04 -3.01
N LYS A 47 -2.75 -15.76 -3.06
CA LYS A 47 -1.49 -15.44 -2.39
C LYS A 47 -0.37 -16.35 -2.87
N GLY A 48 0.84 -15.83 -2.89
CA GLY A 48 2.02 -16.67 -3.07
C GLY A 48 3.27 -16.13 -2.42
N LYS A 49 4.39 -16.74 -2.77
CA LYS A 49 5.65 -16.56 -2.05
C LYS A 49 6.46 -15.46 -2.72
N GLY A 50 7.07 -14.60 -1.91
CA GLY A 50 7.96 -13.57 -2.44
C GLY A 50 9.20 -14.18 -3.10
N GLU A 51 9.59 -13.60 -4.23
CA GLU A 51 10.82 -13.93 -4.91
C GLU A 51 12.02 -13.14 -4.33
N PRO A 52 13.26 -13.61 -4.53
CA PRO A 52 14.44 -12.86 -4.13
C PRO A 52 14.46 -11.45 -4.74
N GLY A 53 14.49 -10.42 -3.89
CA GLY A 53 14.52 -9.03 -4.33
C GLY A 53 13.14 -8.40 -4.54
N GLU A 54 12.05 -9.08 -4.17
CA GLU A 54 10.72 -8.47 -4.16
C GLU A 54 10.38 -7.83 -2.81
N THR A 55 9.61 -6.75 -2.85
CA THR A 55 8.84 -6.32 -1.68
C THR A 55 7.57 -7.15 -1.57
N LEU A 56 6.97 -7.25 -0.38
CA LEU A 56 5.67 -7.92 -0.22
C LEU A 56 4.54 -7.27 -1.04
N VAL A 57 4.68 -5.99 -1.39
CA VAL A 57 3.72 -5.30 -2.26
C VAL A 57 3.86 -5.79 -3.70
N ASP A 58 5.10 -5.89 -4.20
CA ASP A 58 5.37 -6.42 -5.55
C ASP A 58 4.89 -7.88 -5.65
N THR A 59 5.20 -8.68 -4.62
CA THR A 59 4.72 -10.07 -4.52
C THR A 59 3.20 -10.13 -4.56
N ALA A 60 2.47 -9.31 -3.80
CA ALA A 60 1.00 -9.33 -3.82
C ALA A 60 0.47 -9.07 -5.24
N VAL A 61 0.98 -8.03 -5.92
CA VAL A 61 0.51 -7.66 -7.26
C VAL A 61 0.81 -8.76 -8.28
N ARG A 62 2.03 -9.33 -8.25
CA ARG A 62 2.43 -10.42 -9.16
C ARG A 62 1.58 -11.67 -8.94
N GLU A 63 1.52 -12.15 -7.70
CA GLU A 63 0.82 -13.40 -7.35
C GLU A 63 -0.67 -13.32 -7.67
N ILE A 64 -1.31 -12.16 -7.42
CA ILE A 64 -2.70 -11.96 -7.84
C ILE A 64 -2.83 -12.05 -9.36
N ALA A 65 -1.94 -11.40 -10.11
CA ALA A 65 -2.00 -11.45 -11.56
C ALA A 65 -1.80 -12.88 -12.10
N GLU A 66 -0.90 -13.65 -11.50
CA GLU A 66 -0.63 -15.04 -11.86
C GLU A 66 -1.82 -15.95 -11.53
N GLU A 67 -2.31 -15.95 -10.29
CA GLU A 67 -3.37 -16.86 -9.84
C GLU A 67 -4.77 -16.50 -10.35
N THR A 68 -5.00 -15.24 -10.74
CA THR A 68 -6.36 -14.74 -11.06
C THR A 68 -6.50 -14.09 -12.43
N GLY A 69 -5.38 -13.82 -13.11
CA GLY A 69 -5.35 -13.00 -14.32
C GLY A 69 -5.67 -11.52 -14.09
N GLN A 70 -5.97 -11.10 -12.85
CA GLN A 70 -6.42 -9.74 -12.56
C GLN A 70 -5.25 -8.76 -12.44
N HIS A 71 -5.39 -7.60 -13.09
CA HIS A 71 -4.65 -6.42 -12.67
C HIS A 71 -5.39 -5.78 -11.50
N VAL A 72 -4.64 -5.35 -10.49
CA VAL A 72 -5.22 -4.82 -9.26
C VAL A 72 -4.67 -3.46 -8.88
N VAL A 73 -5.52 -2.69 -8.20
CA VAL A 73 -5.11 -1.56 -7.36
C VAL A 73 -5.29 -1.98 -5.91
N LEU A 74 -4.18 -2.05 -5.17
CA LEU A 74 -4.19 -2.36 -3.74
C LEU A 74 -4.79 -1.20 -2.93
N GLY A 75 -5.42 -1.55 -1.82
CA GLY A 75 -5.95 -0.64 -0.82
C GLY A 75 -5.34 -0.92 0.56
N ARG A 76 -6.16 -0.90 1.62
CA ARG A 76 -5.68 -1.07 3.00
C ARG A 76 -5.08 -2.44 3.27
N HIS A 77 -4.17 -2.51 4.23
CA HIS A 77 -3.71 -3.76 4.83
C HIS A 77 -4.86 -4.45 5.59
N LEU A 78 -4.98 -5.77 5.42
CA LEU A 78 -6.01 -6.60 6.07
C LEU A 78 -5.43 -7.49 7.18
N GLY A 79 -4.14 -7.40 7.44
CA GLY A 79 -3.48 -8.16 8.48
C GLY A 79 -2.39 -9.10 7.97
N ASP A 80 -1.67 -9.65 8.95
CA ASP A 80 -0.61 -10.63 8.74
C ASP A 80 -1.02 -11.96 9.37
N VAL A 81 -0.89 -13.04 8.60
CA VAL A 81 -1.21 -14.41 9.00
C VAL A 81 0.10 -15.20 9.13
N HIS A 82 0.18 -16.05 10.15
CA HIS A 82 1.37 -16.85 10.42
C HIS A 82 1.03 -18.29 10.77
N TYR A 83 1.68 -19.25 10.12
CA TYR A 83 1.52 -20.69 10.41
C TYR A 83 2.79 -21.46 10.06
N ASP A 84 2.95 -22.63 10.66
CA ASP A 84 4.12 -23.48 10.44
C ASP A 84 3.94 -24.33 9.17
N VAL A 85 5.02 -24.46 8.41
CA VAL A 85 5.15 -25.35 7.23
C VAL A 85 6.46 -26.12 7.34
N ASP A 86 6.64 -27.18 6.55
CA ASP A 86 7.86 -28.00 6.59
C ASP A 86 9.16 -27.18 6.40
N ALA A 87 9.09 -26.10 5.62
CA ALA A 87 10.21 -25.21 5.35
C ALA A 87 10.52 -24.20 6.49
N GLY A 88 9.64 -24.07 7.49
CA GLY A 88 9.75 -23.11 8.58
C GLY A 88 8.43 -22.37 8.85
N ARG A 89 8.50 -21.14 9.36
CA ARG A 89 7.31 -20.34 9.62
C ARG A 89 6.94 -19.53 8.38
N LYS A 90 5.72 -19.68 7.88
CA LYS A 90 5.19 -18.88 6.77
C LYS A 90 4.51 -17.63 7.31
N HIS A 91 4.83 -16.48 6.71
CA HIS A 91 4.27 -15.17 7.02
C HIS A 91 3.59 -14.63 5.77
N VAL A 92 2.27 -14.48 5.81
CA VAL A 92 1.48 -13.97 4.68
C VAL A 92 0.90 -12.62 5.05
N ARG A 93 1.16 -11.61 4.23
CA ARG A 93 0.55 -10.28 4.35
C ARG A 93 -0.59 -10.12 3.33
N TYR A 94 -1.72 -9.60 3.77
CA TYR A 94 -2.88 -9.38 2.89
C TYR A 94 -3.27 -7.92 2.77
N TRP A 95 -3.74 -7.53 1.58
CA TRP A 95 -4.35 -6.24 1.30
C TRP A 95 -5.78 -6.41 0.76
N SER A 96 -6.58 -5.35 0.79
CA SER A 96 -7.72 -5.25 -0.14
C SER A 96 -7.19 -4.91 -1.53
N ALA A 97 -7.83 -5.40 -2.58
CA ALA A 97 -7.39 -5.14 -3.95
C ALA A 97 -8.59 -5.02 -4.89
N ARG A 98 -8.73 -3.91 -5.61
CA ARG A 98 -9.77 -3.76 -6.65
C ARG A 98 -9.28 -4.35 -7.97
N GLY A 99 -9.97 -5.37 -8.47
CA GLY A 99 -9.64 -6.06 -9.72
C GLY A 99 -10.15 -5.35 -10.99
N SER A 100 -9.46 -5.59 -12.10
CA SER A 100 -9.73 -4.99 -13.43
C SER A 100 -10.80 -5.71 -14.25
N ASP A 101 -11.40 -6.78 -13.73
CA ASP A 101 -12.31 -7.67 -14.47
C ASP A 101 -11.67 -8.32 -15.71
N ALA A 102 -10.39 -8.67 -15.60
CA ALA A 102 -9.67 -9.37 -16.65
C ALA A 102 -10.05 -10.86 -16.71
N GLY A 103 -9.71 -11.55 -17.81
CA GLY A 103 -9.95 -12.99 -17.92
C GLY A 103 -9.01 -13.81 -17.03
N PHE A 104 -9.49 -14.96 -16.55
CA PHE A 104 -8.70 -15.97 -15.84
C PHE A 104 -8.32 -17.11 -16.78
N THR A 105 -7.09 -17.61 -16.67
CA THR A 105 -6.63 -18.80 -17.41
C THR A 105 -6.15 -19.84 -16.38
N PRO A 106 -6.80 -21.02 -16.31
CA PRO A 106 -6.39 -22.11 -15.42
C PRO A 106 -4.96 -22.59 -15.68
N ASP A 107 -4.28 -23.01 -14.63
CA ASP A 107 -3.00 -23.72 -14.68
C ASP A 107 -2.90 -24.86 -13.64
N ASP A 108 -1.70 -25.41 -13.45
CA ASP A 108 -1.46 -26.52 -12.52
C ASP A 108 -1.53 -26.11 -11.03
N GLU A 109 -1.43 -24.82 -10.72
CA GLU A 109 -1.51 -24.27 -9.35
C GLU A 109 -2.94 -23.83 -9.00
N VAL A 110 -3.62 -23.16 -9.93
CA VAL A 110 -5.01 -22.72 -9.80
C VAL A 110 -5.82 -23.15 -11.02
N ASP A 111 -6.74 -24.09 -10.82
CA ASP A 111 -7.58 -24.64 -11.89
C ASP A 111 -8.96 -23.95 -11.98
N GLU A 112 -9.41 -23.29 -10.91
CA GLU A 112 -10.69 -22.59 -10.87
C GLU A 112 -10.63 -21.26 -10.11
N LEU A 113 -11.28 -20.23 -10.66
CA LEU A 113 -11.53 -18.95 -10.01
C LEU A 113 -13.04 -18.69 -9.96
N ARG A 114 -13.54 -18.30 -8.79
CA ARG A 114 -14.94 -17.90 -8.60
C ARG A 114 -15.05 -16.48 -8.05
N TRP A 115 -15.88 -15.67 -8.70
CA TRP A 115 -16.38 -14.42 -8.17
C TRP A 115 -17.63 -14.69 -7.35
N LEU A 116 -17.61 -14.35 -6.06
CA LEU A 116 -18.66 -14.69 -5.11
C LEU A 116 -19.02 -13.49 -4.24
N THR A 117 -20.28 -13.40 -3.82
CA THR A 117 -20.62 -12.47 -2.73
C THR A 117 -19.80 -12.78 -1.49
N VAL A 118 -19.60 -11.78 -0.62
CA VAL A 118 -18.85 -11.93 0.64
C VAL A 118 -19.35 -13.14 1.47
N GLU A 119 -20.67 -13.33 1.55
CA GLU A 119 -21.27 -14.45 2.28
C GLU A 119 -20.87 -15.81 1.70
N LYS A 120 -20.99 -15.97 0.37
CA LYS A 120 -20.63 -17.21 -0.32
C LYS A 120 -19.13 -17.48 -0.28
N ALA A 121 -18.30 -16.44 -0.41
CA ALA A 121 -16.86 -16.56 -0.26
C ALA A 121 -16.50 -17.07 1.14
N ARG A 122 -17.11 -16.52 2.19
CA ARG A 122 -16.89 -16.98 3.58
C ARG A 122 -17.25 -18.45 3.78
N GLU A 123 -18.34 -18.91 3.17
CA GLU A 123 -18.78 -20.31 3.22
C GLU A 123 -17.85 -21.26 2.45
N LEU A 124 -17.35 -20.82 1.29
CA LEU A 124 -16.53 -21.63 0.41
C LEU A 124 -15.07 -21.76 0.89
N LEU A 125 -14.50 -20.69 1.46
CA LEU A 125 -13.11 -20.68 1.92
C LEU A 125 -12.84 -21.84 2.88
N SER A 126 -11.81 -22.65 2.60
CA SER A 126 -11.50 -23.85 3.37
C SER A 126 -10.85 -23.53 4.72
N HIS A 127 -10.03 -22.48 4.78
CA HIS A 127 -9.20 -22.15 5.94
C HIS A 127 -9.78 -21.02 6.79
N GLU A 128 -9.76 -21.20 8.11
CA GLU A 128 -10.23 -20.17 9.05
C GLU A 128 -9.40 -18.89 9.00
N LEU A 129 -8.11 -19.00 8.68
CA LEU A 129 -7.22 -17.85 8.51
C LEU A 129 -7.65 -16.97 7.32
N ASP A 130 -8.08 -17.56 6.20
CA ASP A 130 -8.61 -16.79 5.08
C ASP A 130 -9.97 -16.16 5.44
N ARG A 131 -10.83 -16.87 6.20
CA ARG A 131 -12.08 -16.27 6.72
C ARG A 131 -11.82 -15.11 7.67
N GLN A 132 -10.73 -15.14 8.45
CA GLN A 132 -10.32 -14.00 9.29
C GLN A 132 -9.94 -12.78 8.47
N VAL A 133 -9.15 -12.97 7.40
CA VAL A 133 -8.78 -11.90 6.47
C VAL A 133 -10.01 -11.33 5.78
N LEU A 134 -10.94 -12.17 5.33
CA LEU A 134 -12.21 -11.72 4.75
C LEU A 134 -13.06 -10.96 5.77
N ARG A 135 -13.10 -11.38 7.05
CA ARG A 135 -13.78 -10.61 8.10
C ARG A 135 -13.17 -9.23 8.27
N GLU A 136 -11.84 -9.09 8.27
CA GLU A 136 -11.18 -7.78 8.34
C GLU A 136 -11.51 -6.91 7.12
N PHE A 137 -11.61 -7.50 5.91
CA PHE A 137 -12.07 -6.79 4.71
C PHE A 137 -13.48 -6.20 4.88
N THR A 138 -14.39 -6.91 5.54
CA THR A 138 -15.79 -6.44 5.71
C THR A 138 -15.98 -5.35 6.77
N ARG A 139 -14.96 -5.01 7.56
CA ARG A 139 -15.09 -4.02 8.67
C ARG A 139 -15.21 -2.57 8.22
N LEU A 140 -14.80 -2.27 6.99
CA LEU A 140 -14.92 -0.96 6.36
C LEU A 140 -15.43 -1.17 4.94
N PRO A 141 -15.97 -0.13 4.28
CA PRO A 141 -16.37 -0.21 2.87
C PRO A 141 -15.29 -0.81 1.96
N ALA A 142 -15.72 -1.46 0.89
CA ALA A 142 -14.82 -2.06 -0.10
C ALA A 142 -14.09 -0.97 -0.90
N ASP A 143 -14.84 0.02 -1.39
CA ASP A 143 -14.31 1.14 -2.15
C ASP A 143 -13.88 2.28 -1.23
N LEU A 144 -12.58 2.31 -0.91
CA LEU A 144 -11.95 3.37 -0.13
C LEU A 144 -11.05 4.19 -1.04
N HIS A 145 -11.10 5.52 -0.87
CA HIS A 145 -10.14 6.39 -1.53
C HIS A 145 -8.77 6.27 -0.85
N THR A 146 -7.69 6.47 -1.59
CA THR A 146 -6.32 6.32 -1.08
C THR A 146 -5.54 7.61 -1.29
N LEU A 147 -4.80 8.04 -0.26
CA LEU A 147 -3.74 9.04 -0.34
C LEU A 147 -2.41 8.39 0.10
N LEU A 148 -1.33 8.67 -0.62
CA LEU A 148 0.00 8.13 -0.33
C LEU A 148 0.90 9.24 0.21
N LEU A 149 1.16 9.25 1.51
CA LEU A 149 2.04 10.24 2.14
C LEU A 149 3.47 9.68 2.24
N VAL A 150 4.36 10.22 1.43
CA VAL A 150 5.74 9.74 1.23
C VAL A 150 6.71 10.63 1.99
N ARG A 151 7.59 10.05 2.80
CA ARG A 151 8.76 10.79 3.28
C ARG A 151 9.82 10.82 2.19
N HIS A 152 10.40 11.99 1.92
CA HIS A 152 11.49 12.10 0.95
C HIS A 152 12.61 11.08 1.18
N ALA A 153 13.23 10.64 0.08
CA ALA A 153 14.32 9.68 0.07
C ALA A 153 15.64 10.24 0.66
N LYS A 154 16.69 9.41 0.75
CA LYS A 154 17.99 9.83 1.29
C LYS A 154 18.60 11.00 0.49
N ALA A 155 19.16 11.97 1.20
CA ALA A 155 19.57 13.26 0.65
C ALA A 155 20.87 13.76 1.32
N GLY A 156 21.74 12.85 1.71
CA GLY A 156 22.92 13.15 2.52
C GLY A 156 22.60 13.73 3.90
N ARG A 157 23.59 14.43 4.45
CA ARG A 157 23.51 15.11 5.76
C ARG A 157 23.47 16.63 5.57
N ARG A 158 22.54 17.29 6.26
CA ARG A 158 22.40 18.76 6.23
C ARG A 158 23.69 19.48 6.62
N SER A 159 24.40 18.99 7.64
CA SER A 159 25.66 19.59 8.12
C SER A 159 26.81 19.56 7.11
N GLN A 160 26.73 18.72 6.08
CA GLN A 160 27.77 18.58 5.06
C GLN A 160 27.43 19.33 3.76
N TYR A 161 26.21 19.87 3.65
CA TYR A 161 25.76 20.59 2.47
C TYR A 161 26.07 22.08 2.60
N LYS A 162 26.77 22.64 1.61
CA LYS A 162 27.09 24.06 1.55
C LYS A 162 26.02 24.77 0.72
N GLY A 163 25.39 25.79 1.29
CA GLY A 163 24.35 26.57 0.65
C GLY A 163 22.97 26.38 1.26
N ASP A 164 21.93 26.77 0.52
CA ASP A 164 20.55 26.74 0.97
C ASP A 164 20.03 25.29 1.06
N ASP A 165 19.70 24.83 2.28
CA ASP A 165 19.20 23.46 2.51
C ASP A 165 17.88 23.16 1.76
N ARG A 166 17.13 24.18 1.32
CA ARG A 166 15.95 24.01 0.46
C ARG A 166 16.31 23.33 -0.86
N LEU A 167 17.51 23.59 -1.38
CA LEU A 167 18.01 23.10 -2.66
C LEU A 167 18.78 21.78 -2.57
N ARG A 168 18.95 21.22 -1.36
CA ARG A 168 19.74 19.99 -1.19
C ARG A 168 19.10 18.80 -1.92
N PRO A 169 19.82 18.15 -2.86
CA PRO A 169 19.27 17.07 -3.67
C PRO A 169 19.33 15.71 -2.96
N LEU A 170 18.71 14.70 -3.59
CA LEU A 170 18.88 13.30 -3.23
C LEU A 170 20.33 12.84 -3.43
N ASP A 171 20.78 11.94 -2.55
CA ASP A 171 22.03 11.22 -2.75
C ASP A 171 21.83 9.99 -3.66
N ALA A 172 22.90 9.23 -3.94
CA ALA A 172 22.84 8.07 -4.83
C ALA A 172 21.85 6.99 -4.33
N VAL A 173 21.81 6.76 -3.02
CA VAL A 173 20.86 5.82 -2.42
C VAL A 173 19.45 6.39 -2.51
N GLY A 174 19.27 7.68 -2.29
CA GLY A 174 17.99 8.36 -2.42
C GLY A 174 17.40 8.26 -3.82
N ARG A 175 18.22 8.42 -4.86
CA ARG A 175 17.77 8.23 -6.25
C ARG A 175 17.34 6.78 -6.52
N THR A 176 18.05 5.82 -5.95
CA THR A 176 17.64 4.40 -6.02
C THR A 176 16.29 4.16 -5.33
N GLN A 177 16.09 4.75 -4.14
CA GLN A 177 14.80 4.69 -3.45
C GLN A 177 13.68 5.37 -4.24
N ALA A 178 13.94 6.51 -4.90
CA ALA A 178 12.97 7.22 -5.71
C ALA A 178 12.48 6.39 -6.91
N VAL A 179 13.39 5.64 -7.55
CA VAL A 179 13.01 4.69 -8.62
C VAL A 179 12.19 3.52 -8.04
N ALA A 180 12.62 2.94 -6.91
CA ALA A 180 11.93 1.83 -6.28
C ALA A 180 10.53 2.20 -5.72
N LEU A 181 10.28 3.48 -5.44
CA LEU A 181 8.95 3.96 -5.04
C LEU A 181 7.92 3.86 -6.17
N VAL A 182 8.34 3.88 -7.44
CA VAL A 182 7.40 3.91 -8.58
C VAL A 182 6.46 2.70 -8.60
N PRO A 183 6.93 1.44 -8.64
CA PRO A 183 6.02 0.28 -8.64
C PRO A 183 5.15 0.24 -7.39
N LEU A 184 5.71 0.55 -6.21
CA LEU A 184 4.97 0.61 -4.96
C LEU A 184 3.82 1.62 -5.02
N LEU A 185 4.08 2.86 -5.45
CA LEU A 185 3.05 3.90 -5.48
C LEU A 185 1.99 3.62 -6.56
N LEU A 186 2.38 3.04 -7.70
CA LEU A 186 1.46 2.61 -8.75
C LEU A 186 0.59 1.42 -8.31
N ALA A 187 1.11 0.50 -7.48
CA ALA A 187 0.34 -0.60 -6.93
C ALA A 187 -0.85 -0.12 -6.09
N PHE A 188 -0.74 1.05 -5.46
CA PHE A 188 -1.84 1.72 -4.74
C PHE A 188 -2.55 2.80 -5.60
N GLY A 189 -2.35 2.80 -6.92
CA GLY A 189 -3.14 3.60 -7.85
C GLY A 189 -2.74 5.06 -7.99
N ALA A 190 -1.52 5.46 -7.59
CA ALA A 190 -1.07 6.85 -7.69
C ALA A 190 -1.26 7.45 -9.09
N ARG A 191 -1.90 8.62 -9.16
CA ARG A 191 -2.15 9.38 -10.40
C ARG A 191 -1.83 10.87 -10.32
N ARG A 192 -1.64 11.42 -9.12
CA ARG A 192 -1.24 12.82 -8.89
C ARG A 192 0.03 12.89 -8.07
N VAL A 193 0.86 13.91 -8.31
CA VAL A 193 2.13 14.12 -7.61
C VAL A 193 2.13 15.49 -6.96
N HIS A 194 2.35 15.50 -5.65
CA HIS A 194 2.48 16.70 -4.82
C HIS A 194 3.78 16.59 -4.02
N ALA A 195 4.48 17.70 -3.83
CA ALA A 195 5.69 17.72 -3.05
C ALA A 195 5.79 18.98 -2.20
N ALA A 196 6.20 18.84 -0.94
CA ALA A 196 6.66 19.98 -0.17
C ALA A 196 7.77 20.72 -0.95
N ASP A 197 7.79 22.05 -0.82
CA ASP A 197 8.65 22.98 -1.57
C ASP A 197 10.16 22.80 -1.29
N ARG A 198 10.73 21.62 -1.56
CA ARG A 198 12.11 21.23 -1.29
C ARG A 198 12.55 20.31 -2.41
N VAL A 199 13.73 20.56 -2.98
CA VAL A 199 14.28 19.79 -4.12
C VAL A 199 14.29 18.29 -3.85
N ARG A 200 14.69 17.86 -2.64
CA ARG A 200 14.67 16.43 -2.25
C ARG A 200 13.27 15.80 -2.25
N CYS A 201 12.21 16.57 -1.97
CA CYS A 201 10.83 16.06 -1.98
C CYS A 201 10.37 15.89 -3.43
N GLU A 202 10.61 16.90 -4.27
CA GLU A 202 10.33 16.85 -5.71
C GLU A 202 11.06 15.69 -6.38
N GLN A 203 12.38 15.58 -6.19
CA GLN A 203 13.21 14.51 -6.75
C GLN A 203 12.83 13.11 -6.24
N THR A 204 12.18 12.98 -5.08
CA THR A 204 11.71 11.68 -4.58
C THR A 204 10.58 11.14 -5.45
N LEU A 205 9.70 12.00 -5.96
CA LEU A 205 8.56 11.62 -6.81
C LEU A 205 8.78 11.92 -8.29
N GLU A 206 9.92 12.49 -8.67
CA GLU A 206 10.26 12.77 -10.06
C GLU A 206 10.18 11.53 -10.97
N PRO A 207 10.66 10.32 -10.59
CA PRO A 207 10.48 9.12 -11.40
C PRO A 207 9.00 8.75 -11.61
N LEU A 208 8.17 8.87 -10.57
CA LEU A 208 6.72 8.62 -10.67
C LEU A 208 6.05 9.65 -11.58
N ARG A 209 6.39 10.93 -11.40
CA ARG A 209 5.91 12.04 -12.24
C ARG A 209 6.17 11.79 -13.71
N ALA A 210 7.41 11.39 -14.05
CA ALA A 210 7.79 11.07 -15.41
C ALA A 210 7.00 9.85 -15.96
N ARG A 211 6.83 8.80 -15.14
CA ARG A 211 6.08 7.59 -15.52
C ARG A 211 4.59 7.84 -15.75
N LEU A 212 4.00 8.81 -15.05
CA LEU A 212 2.60 9.22 -15.17
C LEU A 212 2.39 10.34 -16.20
N GLU A 213 3.45 10.98 -16.68
CA GLU A 213 3.40 12.15 -17.56
C GLU A 213 2.56 13.31 -16.99
N VAL A 214 2.68 13.55 -15.68
CA VAL A 214 1.93 14.60 -14.96
C VAL A 214 2.84 15.73 -14.49
N GLU A 215 2.26 16.87 -14.17
CA GLU A 215 2.96 17.94 -13.45
C GLU A 215 3.00 17.65 -11.94
N ALA A 216 4.11 18.02 -11.28
CA ALA A 216 4.17 18.02 -9.83
C ALA A 216 3.68 19.36 -9.28
N ARG A 217 2.80 19.31 -8.29
CA ARG A 217 2.31 20.51 -7.58
C ARG A 217 3.17 20.76 -6.34
N SER A 218 3.62 22.00 -6.17
CA SER A 218 4.36 22.42 -4.98
C SER A 218 3.40 22.68 -3.82
N GLU A 219 3.75 22.20 -2.63
CA GLU A 219 2.96 22.28 -1.40
C GLU A 219 3.77 22.94 -0.27
N PRO A 220 3.95 24.29 -0.27
CA PRO A 220 4.78 24.98 0.72
C PRO A 220 4.35 24.73 2.16
N ASP A 221 3.05 24.58 2.41
CA ASP A 221 2.45 24.31 3.72
C ASP A 221 2.92 22.97 4.32
N LEU A 222 3.35 22.02 3.48
CA LEU A 222 3.85 20.71 3.89
C LEU A 222 5.36 20.69 4.10
N SER A 223 6.04 21.85 4.13
CA SER A 223 7.46 21.97 4.46
C SER A 223 7.69 22.11 5.96
N GLU A 224 8.86 21.68 6.46
CA GLU A 224 9.16 21.67 7.91
C GLU A 224 9.09 23.06 8.56
N GLU A 225 9.53 24.08 7.85
CA GLU A 225 9.57 25.47 8.32
C GLU A 225 8.15 26.05 8.44
N VAL A 226 7.30 25.83 7.43
CA VAL A 226 5.91 26.32 7.45
C VAL A 226 5.09 25.52 8.45
N TYR A 227 5.24 24.19 8.50
CA TYR A 227 4.55 23.35 9.49
C TYR A 227 4.86 23.79 10.92
N ARG A 228 6.13 24.12 11.23
CA ARG A 228 6.51 24.59 12.57
C ARG A 228 5.83 25.90 12.93
N ALA A 229 5.68 26.81 11.97
CA ALA A 229 5.06 28.11 12.19
C ALA A 229 3.53 28.04 12.24
N ASN A 230 2.92 27.16 11.43
CA ASN A 230 1.47 27.04 11.29
C ASN A 230 1.04 25.59 10.96
N PRO A 231 1.00 24.68 11.95
CA PRO A 231 0.55 23.31 11.72
C PRO A 231 -0.85 23.22 11.10
N ALA A 232 -1.74 24.16 11.45
CA ALA A 232 -3.12 24.18 10.97
C ALA A 232 -3.23 24.36 9.45
N ALA A 233 -2.28 25.04 8.80
CA ALA A 233 -2.24 25.14 7.34
C ALA A 233 -1.99 23.78 6.68
N ALA A 234 -0.97 23.05 7.15
CA ALA A 234 -0.67 21.70 6.67
C ALA A 234 -1.81 20.71 6.93
N GLN A 235 -2.45 20.81 8.08
CA GLN A 235 -3.61 20.00 8.48
C GLN A 235 -4.81 20.21 7.56
N ARG A 236 -5.12 21.47 7.19
CA ARG A 236 -6.15 21.74 6.18
C ARG A 236 -5.72 21.23 4.81
N ARG A 237 -4.47 21.51 4.41
CA ARG A 237 -3.99 21.16 3.08
C ARG A 237 -3.99 19.65 2.85
N ILE A 238 -3.57 18.84 3.83
CA ILE A 238 -3.59 17.39 3.66
C ILE A 238 -5.02 16.85 3.52
N ARG A 239 -6.02 17.46 4.19
CA ARG A 239 -7.44 17.09 4.05
C ARG A 239 -7.98 17.44 2.66
N GLU A 240 -7.62 18.61 2.13
CA GLU A 240 -7.98 19.00 0.76
C GLU A 240 -7.42 18.01 -0.24
N LEU A 241 -6.12 17.67 -0.14
CA LEU A 241 -5.49 16.67 -1.01
C LEU A 241 -6.17 15.31 -0.90
N ALA A 242 -6.56 14.89 0.31
CA ALA A 242 -7.25 13.63 0.55
C ALA A 242 -8.68 13.57 0.00
N SER A 243 -9.22 14.70 -0.46
CA SER A 243 -10.52 14.79 -1.13
C SER A 243 -10.42 14.85 -2.66
N GLU A 244 -9.21 14.83 -3.25
CA GLU A 244 -9.00 14.89 -4.70
C GLU A 244 -9.40 13.57 -5.40
N MET A 245 -10.69 13.25 -5.41
CA MET A 245 -11.23 12.10 -6.13
C MET A 245 -11.46 12.41 -7.62
N PRO A 246 -11.35 11.41 -8.53
CA PRO A 246 -11.08 9.99 -8.28
C PRO A 246 -9.60 9.61 -8.25
N ASP A 247 -8.67 10.57 -8.40
CA ASP A 247 -7.23 10.29 -8.55
C ASP A 247 -6.54 10.05 -7.20
N THR A 248 -5.69 9.05 -7.05
CA THR A 248 -4.89 8.88 -5.81
C THR A 248 -3.69 9.83 -5.79
N PRO A 249 -3.60 10.76 -4.82
CA PRO A 249 -2.45 11.64 -4.69
C PRO A 249 -1.28 10.97 -3.97
N ALA A 250 -0.09 11.04 -4.58
CA ALA A 250 1.19 10.80 -3.93
C ALA A 250 1.78 12.13 -3.46
N VAL A 251 1.92 12.31 -2.15
CA VAL A 251 2.33 13.55 -1.50
C VAL A 251 3.66 13.35 -0.80
N CYS A 252 4.73 13.99 -1.28
CA CYS A 252 6.04 13.93 -0.62
C CYS A 252 6.22 15.04 0.40
N SER A 253 6.60 14.68 1.63
CA SER A 253 6.92 15.63 2.70
C SER A 253 8.15 15.19 3.51
N GLN A 254 8.34 15.79 4.68
CA GLN A 254 9.55 15.74 5.47
C GLN A 254 9.34 15.09 6.85
N GLY A 255 10.45 14.66 7.45
CA GLY A 255 10.43 13.83 8.65
C GLY A 255 9.90 14.52 9.91
N LYS A 256 9.93 15.87 9.99
CA LYS A 256 9.33 16.61 11.12
C LYS A 256 7.89 17.07 10.87
N VAL A 257 7.34 16.78 9.69
CA VAL A 257 5.95 17.08 9.33
C VAL A 257 5.11 15.82 9.48
N ILE A 258 5.56 14.72 8.88
CA ILE A 258 4.75 13.49 8.72
C ILE A 258 4.27 12.91 10.07
N PRO A 259 5.13 12.64 11.08
CA PRO A 259 4.65 12.05 12.33
C PRO A 259 3.59 12.89 13.07
N PRO A 260 3.82 14.18 13.41
CA PRO A 260 2.81 14.94 14.13
C PRO A 260 1.55 15.19 13.28
N LEU A 261 1.66 15.24 11.95
CA LEU A 261 0.50 15.36 11.06
C LEU A 261 -0.36 14.09 11.10
N MET A 262 0.26 12.91 11.00
CA MET A 262 -0.45 11.63 11.10
C MET A 262 -1.06 11.41 12.48
N GLU A 263 -0.34 11.74 13.55
CA GLU A 263 -0.85 11.67 14.94
C GLU A 263 -2.08 12.56 15.13
N TRP A 264 -2.03 13.81 14.63
CA TRP A 264 -3.19 14.70 14.63
C TRP A 264 -4.35 14.10 13.83
N TRP A 265 -4.10 13.63 12.61
CA TRP A 265 -5.14 13.14 11.72
C TRP A 265 -5.85 11.92 12.33
N ALA A 266 -5.08 10.96 12.84
CA ALA A 266 -5.58 9.78 13.52
C ALA A 266 -6.43 10.14 14.75
N ALA A 267 -5.98 11.12 15.56
CA ALA A 267 -6.74 11.59 16.71
C ALA A 267 -8.06 12.27 16.32
N GLN A 268 -8.08 13.05 15.23
CA GLN A 268 -9.31 13.69 14.74
C GLN A 268 -10.33 12.67 14.23
N ASP A 269 -9.86 11.62 13.53
CA ASP A 269 -10.77 10.66 12.90
C ASP A 269 -11.06 9.44 13.77
N GLY A 270 -10.35 9.28 14.89
CA GLY A 270 -10.59 8.24 15.89
C GLY A 270 -9.94 6.89 15.55
N ILE A 271 -8.84 6.89 14.79
CA ILE A 271 -8.12 5.67 14.44
C ILE A 271 -6.82 5.52 15.23
N THR A 272 -6.36 4.28 15.40
CA THR A 272 -5.05 3.99 16.01
C THR A 272 -4.02 3.75 14.91
N LEU A 273 -2.91 4.48 14.95
CA LEU A 273 -1.81 4.26 14.01
C LEU A 273 -0.98 3.02 14.40
N PRO A 274 -0.50 2.24 13.41
CA PRO A 274 0.47 1.19 13.67
C PRO A 274 1.82 1.80 14.08
N LYS A 275 2.70 0.96 14.63
CA LYS A 275 4.09 1.34 14.86
C LYS A 275 4.76 1.66 13.53
N ALA A 276 5.27 2.89 13.38
CA ALA A 276 5.91 3.36 12.17
C ALA A 276 7.36 3.78 12.43
N SER A 277 8.30 3.23 11.66
CA SER A 277 9.65 3.78 11.60
C SER A 277 9.66 4.85 10.53
N ASN A 278 9.50 6.12 10.94
CA ASN A 278 9.58 7.29 10.06
C ASN A 278 10.97 7.32 9.39
N ARG A 279 11.17 6.55 8.31
CA ARG A 279 12.42 6.36 7.57
C ARG A 279 12.35 7.17 6.28
N LYS A 280 13.50 7.59 5.76
CA LYS A 280 13.54 8.26 4.46
C LYS A 280 13.12 7.27 3.36
N GLY A 281 12.17 7.67 2.52
CA GLY A 281 11.53 6.80 1.52
C GLY A 281 10.36 5.98 2.05
N SER A 282 9.97 6.09 3.32
CA SER A 282 8.79 5.37 3.83
C SER A 282 7.50 5.99 3.31
N VAL A 283 6.44 5.19 3.29
CA VAL A 283 5.11 5.56 2.77
C VAL A 283 4.06 5.26 3.81
N TRP A 284 3.16 6.21 4.04
CA TRP A 284 1.87 5.97 4.66
C TRP A 284 0.81 5.80 3.56
N VAL A 285 0.09 4.68 3.60
CA VAL A 285 -1.09 4.43 2.77
C VAL A 285 -2.30 4.82 3.62
N CYS A 286 -2.88 5.98 3.32
CA CYS A 286 -4.02 6.54 4.04
C CYS A 286 -5.30 6.15 3.31
N SER A 287 -6.13 5.31 3.92
CA SER A 287 -7.43 4.90 3.36
C SER A 287 -8.54 5.78 3.91
N LEU A 288 -9.37 6.29 3.00
CA LEU A 288 -10.36 7.33 3.27
C LEU A 288 -11.77 6.88 2.90
N HIS A 289 -12.73 7.27 3.71
CA HIS A 289 -14.16 7.15 3.46
C HIS A 289 -14.86 8.42 3.88
N ASP A 290 -15.66 9.03 2.99
CA ASP A 290 -16.38 10.27 3.24
C ASP A 290 -15.50 11.40 3.85
N GLY A 291 -14.28 11.55 3.33
CA GLY A 291 -13.31 12.56 3.78
C GLY A 291 -12.63 12.27 5.12
N ARG A 292 -12.92 11.12 5.75
CA ARG A 292 -12.31 10.66 7.00
C ARG A 292 -11.27 9.58 6.74
N LEU A 293 -10.15 9.65 7.46
CA LEU A 293 -9.17 8.57 7.54
C LEU A 293 -9.76 7.42 8.35
N VAL A 294 -9.92 6.26 7.71
CA VAL A 294 -10.51 5.07 8.34
C VAL A 294 -9.48 3.96 8.57
N ALA A 295 -8.37 3.97 7.83
CA ALA A 295 -7.21 3.11 8.06
C ALA A 295 -5.93 3.82 7.60
N ALA A 296 -4.80 3.47 8.21
CA ALA A 296 -3.50 4.01 7.85
C ALA A 296 -2.41 2.95 8.02
N ASP A 297 -1.75 2.60 6.92
CA ASP A 297 -0.72 1.55 6.89
C ASP A 297 0.64 2.16 6.60
N HIS A 298 1.70 1.63 7.22
CA HIS A 298 3.04 2.17 7.07
C HIS A 298 4.00 1.17 6.41
N ILE A 299 4.50 1.52 5.24
CA ILE A 299 5.54 0.80 4.52
C ILE A 299 6.88 1.47 4.79
N ALA A 300 7.76 0.78 5.52
CA ALA A 300 8.99 1.37 6.05
C ALA A 300 10.10 1.60 5.02
N SER A 301 10.03 0.93 3.88
CA SER A 301 11.04 0.99 2.82
C SER A 301 10.39 0.63 1.49
N PRO A 302 10.75 1.32 0.39
CA PRO A 302 10.39 0.92 -0.98
C PRO A 302 11.35 -0.16 -1.53
N LEU A 303 12.42 -0.45 -0.79
CA LEU A 303 13.38 -1.50 -1.13
C LEU A 303 13.01 -2.79 -0.37
N PRO A 304 13.30 -3.96 -0.96
CA PRO A 304 13.15 -5.25 -0.30
C PRO A 304 13.84 -5.29 1.07
N PRO A 305 13.36 -6.12 2.01
CA PRO A 305 14.10 -6.37 3.24
C PRO A 305 15.46 -7.03 2.90
N ASP A 306 16.53 -6.53 3.54
CA ASP A 306 17.87 -7.12 3.50
C ASP A 306 17.90 -8.53 4.13
#